data_AF-A0A8H6MBX9-F1
#
_entry.id   AF-A0A8H6MBX9-F1
#
_cell.length_a   1.000
_cell.length_b   1.000
_cell.length_c   1.000
_cell.angle_alpha   90.00
_cell.angle_beta   90.00
_cell.angle_gamma   90.00
#
_symmetry.space_group_name_H-M   'P 1'
#
loop_
_entity.id
_entity.type
_entity.pdbx_description
1 polymer ?
#
loop_
_entity_poly.entity_id
_entity_poly.type
_entity_poly.pdbx_seq_one_letter_code
_entity_poly.pdbx_strand_id
1 'polypeptide(L)'
;MAARSCTIPGNPDIAGVGVRIAIYVQTLLCFFPAFWALFDGKVSQGELDAAENQATTNLVLAFAILISSIVQAQTLGLTNYHASIVLNMSWLNNTNAFIYFLLYIQHKSQAGVRGRVAPTWRAWVQHIRELAVSVVHPGTAKAHPTSAGSDPELGHTDGVASIRNGVERTQLKDIDDIQGNEDYARTGAKLLVKRFVLLLGSLHLSLMASLGLWLWSNIRTFGEGQDTANDCAAKHALLAILGRHVPFASEALRIVSLAIYAIFLVPGVNLLLPIVVFLGFYHLHQVVPIPKVAGSERTPDSYIRRSRFWFWIRRASNTIVQRWAILPPCIGLLFLLAINLVFIIDIELALKQNAGLQSKDESEWGFGQILAMLLLFMPLRDLAETVLARRMKQRQKDLDMGLIGAINSKDRSMVLTWIARGANPKAKLEGDISPMHIACHFDDLDVIRTLLEAGADPNVKDGHRRDTYMVDSDNTNCLRLLNRVEKGSIGLKSDILSVMYWRTDTPV
;
A
#
# COMPACT_ATOMS: atom_id res chain seq x y z
N MET A 1 41.32 34.56 32.84
CA MET A 1 40.98 33.77 31.64
C MET A 1 39.47 33.59 31.63
N ALA A 2 38.77 34.29 30.76
CA ALA A 2 37.31 34.19 30.67
C ALA A 2 36.93 32.75 30.29
N ALA A 3 36.05 32.12 31.07
CA ALA A 3 35.45 30.86 30.70
C ALA A 3 34.74 31.06 29.34
N ARG A 4 35.25 30.42 28.28
CA ARG A 4 34.53 30.38 27.00
C ARG A 4 33.17 29.76 27.28
N SER A 5 32.09 30.52 27.08
CA SER A 5 30.73 30.02 27.17
C SER A 5 30.58 28.81 26.24
N CYS A 6 30.26 27.65 26.81
CA CYS A 6 29.98 26.44 26.06
C CYS A 6 28.70 26.66 25.24
N THR A 7 28.86 26.81 23.93
CA THR A 7 27.78 27.04 22.97
C THR A 7 27.95 26.12 21.77
N ILE A 8 26.90 25.40 21.41
CA ILE A 8 26.82 24.53 20.24
C ILE A 8 26.36 25.39 19.06
N PRO A 9 27.14 25.51 17.97
CA PRO A 9 26.75 26.27 16.78
C PRO A 9 25.56 25.61 16.09
N GLY A 10 24.57 26.38 15.68
CA GLY A 10 23.35 25.89 15.08
C GLY A 10 23.56 25.37 13.65
N ASN A 11 22.75 24.38 13.28
CA ASN A 11 22.67 23.85 11.92
C ASN A 11 21.19 23.69 11.52
N PRO A 12 20.53 24.82 11.17
CA PRO A 12 19.09 24.83 10.86
C PRO A 12 18.73 23.99 9.63
N ASP A 13 19.66 23.76 8.69
CA ASP A 13 19.40 23.02 7.45
C ASP A 13 19.28 21.50 7.64
N ILE A 14 19.86 20.96 8.72
CA ILE A 14 19.81 19.52 9.04
C ILE A 14 18.90 19.23 10.22
N ALA A 15 19.04 19.99 11.30
CA ALA A 15 18.34 19.70 12.55
C ALA A 15 17.24 20.71 12.86
N GLY A 16 17.07 21.75 12.04
CA GLY A 16 16.18 22.84 12.34
C GLY A 16 14.70 22.49 12.31
N VAL A 17 13.89 23.42 12.80
CA VAL A 17 12.47 23.18 13.12
C VAL A 17 11.65 22.73 11.91
N GLY A 18 11.90 23.30 10.72
CA GLY A 18 11.19 22.92 9.50
C GLY A 18 11.48 21.47 9.06
N VAL A 19 12.73 21.03 9.16
CA VAL A 19 13.11 19.64 8.84
C VAL A 19 12.44 18.65 9.79
N ARG A 20 12.46 18.94 11.09
CA ARG A 20 11.82 18.10 12.11
C ARG A 20 10.32 18.00 11.92
N ILE A 21 9.64 19.14 11.74
CA ILE A 21 8.18 19.17 11.49
C ILE A 21 7.84 18.38 10.24
N ALA A 22 8.60 18.55 9.16
CA ALA A 22 8.38 17.80 7.93
C ALA A 22 8.47 16.28 8.18
N ILE A 23 9.53 15.80 8.84
CA ILE A 23 9.69 14.38 9.15
C ILE A 23 8.56 13.87 10.05
N TYR A 24 8.19 14.60 11.11
CA TYR A 24 7.12 14.20 12.03
C TYR A 24 5.77 14.10 11.32
N VAL A 25 5.44 15.07 10.48
CA VAL A 25 4.20 15.06 9.71
C VAL A 25 4.24 13.90 8.71
N GLN A 26 5.31 13.71 7.96
CA GLN A 26 5.43 12.63 6.98
C GLN A 26 5.26 11.25 7.61
N THR A 27 5.90 11.01 8.77
CA THR A 27 5.84 9.72 9.46
C THR A 27 4.46 9.45 10.04
N LEU A 28 3.81 10.47 10.64
CA LEU A 28 2.45 10.34 11.18
C LEU A 28 1.40 10.16 10.07
N LEU A 29 1.54 10.84 8.94
CA LEU A 29 0.61 10.72 7.82
C LEU A 29 0.59 9.31 7.20
N CYS A 30 1.66 8.53 7.32
CA CYS A 30 1.72 7.14 6.80
C CYS A 30 0.79 6.18 7.55
N PHE A 31 0.47 6.47 8.82
CA PHE A 31 -0.40 5.61 9.62
C PHE A 31 -1.86 5.69 9.17
N PHE A 32 -2.31 6.84 8.69
CA PHE A 32 -3.70 7.02 8.27
C PHE A 32 -4.12 6.04 7.16
N PRO A 33 -3.47 5.99 5.98
CA PRO A 33 -3.84 5.04 4.93
C PRO A 33 -3.62 3.58 5.37
N ALA A 34 -2.64 3.30 6.24
CA ALA A 34 -2.40 1.95 6.74
C ALA A 34 -3.54 1.43 7.65
N PHE A 35 -3.99 2.22 8.62
CA PHE A 35 -5.18 1.89 9.43
C PHE A 35 -6.43 1.78 8.57
N TRP A 36 -6.52 2.65 7.57
CA TRP A 36 -7.65 2.73 6.66
C TRP A 36 -7.75 1.52 5.72
N ALA A 37 -6.62 0.98 5.28
CA ALA A 37 -6.52 -0.25 4.47
C ALA A 37 -6.97 -1.47 5.27
N LEU A 38 -6.58 -1.58 6.55
CA LEU A 38 -6.99 -2.72 7.39
C LEU A 38 -8.47 -2.74 7.76
N PHE A 39 -9.19 -1.64 7.55
CA PHE A 39 -10.57 -1.48 8.02
C PHE A 39 -11.57 -2.46 7.38
N ASP A 40 -11.37 -2.83 6.11
CA ASP A 40 -12.29 -3.73 5.40
C ASP A 40 -11.93 -5.23 5.55
N GLY A 41 -10.92 -5.53 6.37
CA GLY A 41 -10.47 -6.88 6.67
C GLY A 41 -9.52 -7.48 5.60
N LYS A 42 -9.27 -6.76 4.51
CA LYS A 42 -8.35 -7.18 3.44
C LYS A 42 -7.37 -6.05 3.14
N VAL A 43 -6.36 -6.35 2.34
CA VAL A 43 -5.42 -5.34 1.87
C VAL A 43 -5.36 -5.55 0.37
N SER A 44 -5.89 -4.60 -0.39
CA SER A 44 -5.86 -4.65 -1.84
C SER A 44 -4.48 -4.30 -2.38
N GLN A 45 -4.19 -4.68 -3.63
CA GLN A 45 -2.96 -4.30 -4.30
C GLN A 45 -2.81 -2.77 -4.40
N GLY A 46 -3.90 -2.04 -4.68
CA GLY A 46 -3.85 -0.57 -4.75
C GLY A 46 -3.50 0.10 -3.41
N GLU A 47 -3.96 -0.44 -2.28
CA GLU A 47 -3.61 0.06 -0.95
C GLU A 47 -2.15 -0.22 -0.60
N LEU A 48 -1.65 -1.39 -0.99
CA LEU A 48 -0.25 -1.75 -0.83
C LEU A 48 0.66 -0.84 -1.66
N ASP A 49 0.29 -0.57 -2.91
CA ASP A 49 1.03 0.30 -3.83
C ASP A 49 1.09 1.74 -3.33
N ALA A 50 -0.01 2.24 -2.75
CA ALA A 50 -0.03 3.57 -2.12
C ALA A 50 0.93 3.65 -0.93
N ALA A 51 0.90 2.64 -0.04
CA ALA A 51 1.82 2.57 1.10
C ALA A 51 3.29 2.47 0.65
N GLU A 52 3.54 1.78 -0.46
CA GLU A 52 4.86 1.65 -1.06
C GLU A 52 5.41 2.98 -1.59
N ASN A 53 4.60 3.70 -2.35
CA ASN A 53 4.98 5.00 -2.89
C ASN A 53 5.31 5.98 -1.76
N GLN A 54 4.49 6.01 -0.71
CA GLN A 54 4.70 6.89 0.44
C GLN A 54 5.98 6.51 1.21
N ALA A 55 6.21 5.22 1.44
CA ALA A 55 7.45 4.74 2.05
C ALA A 55 8.69 5.09 1.20
N THR A 56 8.60 4.99 -0.13
CA THR A 56 9.68 5.34 -1.05
C THR A 56 10.04 6.81 -0.95
N THR A 57 9.05 7.71 -1.03
CA THR A 57 9.25 9.15 -0.95
C THR A 57 9.93 9.56 0.36
N ASN A 58 9.46 9.03 1.48
CA ASN A 58 10.04 9.34 2.80
C ASN A 58 11.47 8.81 2.92
N LEU A 59 11.74 7.66 2.31
CA LEU A 59 13.06 7.05 2.34
C LEU A 59 14.08 7.80 1.48
N VAL A 60 13.67 8.35 0.33
CA VAL A 60 14.51 9.24 -0.48
C VAL A 60 14.94 10.47 0.31
N LEU A 61 14.01 11.12 1.03
CA LEU A 61 14.35 12.24 1.92
C LEU A 61 15.30 11.80 3.04
N ALA A 62 15.06 10.63 3.63
CA ALA A 62 15.90 10.08 4.69
C ALA A 62 17.34 9.86 4.21
N PHE A 63 17.54 9.30 3.01
CA PHE A 63 18.85 9.17 2.38
C PHE A 63 19.50 10.53 2.14
N ALA A 64 18.76 11.51 1.63
CA ALA A 64 19.30 12.84 1.36
C ALA A 64 19.84 13.50 2.64
N ILE A 65 19.10 13.42 3.75
CA ILE A 65 19.53 13.97 5.05
C ILE A 65 20.74 13.22 5.59
N LEU A 66 20.75 11.89 5.49
CA LEU A 66 21.83 11.06 6.02
C LEU A 66 23.14 11.23 5.25
N ILE A 67 23.07 11.27 3.91
CA ILE A 67 24.21 11.54 3.05
C ILE A 67 24.71 12.96 3.28
N SER A 68 23.81 13.95 3.34
CA SER A 68 24.16 15.34 3.65
C SER A 68 24.90 15.43 4.99
N SER A 69 24.43 14.71 6.02
CA SER A 69 25.04 14.69 7.35
C SER A 69 26.45 14.08 7.33
N ILE A 70 26.66 13.00 6.57
CA ILE A 70 27.98 12.39 6.41
C ILE A 70 28.94 13.35 5.69
N VAL A 71 28.48 13.97 4.60
CA VAL A 71 29.29 14.94 3.83
C VAL A 71 29.63 16.16 4.68
N GLN A 72 28.66 16.73 5.39
CA GLN A 72 28.89 17.87 6.28
C GLN A 72 29.83 17.51 7.43
N ALA A 73 29.71 16.31 8.02
CA ALA A 73 30.64 15.86 9.05
C ALA A 73 32.11 15.81 8.59
N GLN A 74 32.35 15.56 7.30
CA GLN A 74 33.69 15.50 6.71
C GLN A 74 34.20 16.83 6.13
N THR A 75 33.35 17.84 5.97
CA THR A 75 33.72 19.06 5.23
C THR A 75 33.47 20.33 6.02
N LEU A 76 32.20 20.60 6.35
CA LEU A 76 31.76 21.83 7.02
C LEU A 76 31.75 21.71 8.55
N GLY A 77 31.96 20.49 9.07
CA GLY A 77 31.97 20.18 10.49
C GLY A 77 30.57 20.09 11.08
N LEU A 78 29.98 18.90 11.07
CA LEU A 78 28.75 18.58 11.80
C LEU A 78 29.08 18.21 13.24
N THR A 79 28.42 18.82 14.22
CA THR A 79 28.66 18.49 15.63
C THR A 79 28.04 17.13 16.01
N ASN A 80 28.61 16.48 17.02
CA ASN A 80 28.11 15.21 17.57
C ASN A 80 26.63 15.29 18.00
N TYR A 81 26.20 16.44 18.52
CA TYR A 81 24.84 16.69 18.94
C TYR A 81 23.87 16.67 17.76
N HIS A 82 24.14 17.41 16.68
CA HIS A 82 23.29 17.40 15.49
C HIS A 82 23.25 16.03 14.82
N ALA A 83 24.39 15.34 14.74
CA ALA A 83 24.44 13.96 14.24
C ALA A 83 23.54 13.02 15.05
N SER A 84 23.46 13.17 16.38
CA SER A 84 22.55 12.37 17.21
C SER A 84 21.07 12.64 16.91
N ILE A 85 20.70 13.89 16.63
CA ILE A 85 19.32 14.26 16.25
C ILE A 85 18.99 13.63 14.90
N VAL A 86 19.91 13.69 13.92
CA VAL A 86 19.75 13.03 12.61
C VAL A 86 19.52 11.54 12.77
N LEU A 87 20.32 10.86 13.61
CA LEU A 87 20.14 9.42 13.86
C LEU A 87 18.77 9.12 14.47
N ASN A 88 18.29 9.92 15.43
CA ASN A 88 16.94 9.77 15.99
C ASN A 88 15.85 10.00 14.94
N MET A 89 16.00 11.00 14.08
CA MET A 89 15.09 11.25 12.95
C MET A 89 15.13 10.12 11.90
N SER A 90 16.28 9.51 11.66
CA SER A 90 16.43 8.36 10.76
C SER A 90 15.69 7.12 11.28
N TRP A 91 15.59 6.91 12.60
CA TRP A 91 14.74 5.85 13.18
C TRP A 91 13.25 6.06 12.85
N LEU A 92 12.76 7.30 12.94
CA LEU A 92 11.40 7.66 12.55
C LEU A 92 11.15 7.36 11.07
N ASN A 93 12.06 7.79 10.19
CA ASN A 93 11.95 7.57 8.74
C ASN A 93 11.86 6.08 8.36
N ASN A 94 12.63 5.22 9.04
CA ASN A 94 12.63 3.78 8.79
C ASN A 94 11.32 3.09 9.22
N THR A 95 10.54 3.68 10.13
CA THR A 95 9.27 3.08 10.55
C THR A 95 8.27 2.99 9.40
N ASN A 96 8.31 3.92 8.45
CA ASN A 96 7.42 3.90 7.28
C ASN A 96 7.64 2.65 6.41
N ALA A 97 8.90 2.24 6.24
CA ALA A 97 9.22 1.00 5.54
C ALA A 97 8.69 -0.24 6.30
N PHE A 98 8.67 -0.18 7.63
CA PHE A 98 8.08 -1.25 8.45
C PHE A 98 6.55 -1.30 8.35
N ILE A 99 5.87 -0.16 8.23
CA ILE A 99 4.42 -0.10 7.96
C ILE A 99 4.10 -0.80 6.63
N TYR A 100 4.81 -0.47 5.56
CA TYR A 100 4.67 -1.15 4.28
C TYR A 100 4.90 -2.66 4.41
N PHE A 101 5.98 -3.05 5.11
CA PHE A 101 6.30 -4.46 5.31
C PHE A 101 5.20 -5.23 6.06
N LEU A 102 4.59 -4.61 7.07
CA LEU A 102 3.47 -5.18 7.81
C LEU A 102 2.24 -5.41 6.91
N LEU A 103 1.89 -4.44 6.07
CA LEU A 103 0.81 -4.57 5.10
C LEU A 103 1.14 -5.60 4.01
N TYR A 104 2.41 -5.69 3.61
CA TYR A 104 2.90 -6.69 2.66
C TYR A 104 2.71 -8.11 3.18
N ILE A 105 3.06 -8.36 4.46
CA ILE A 105 2.80 -9.65 5.12
C ILE A 105 1.31 -9.97 5.09
N GLN A 106 0.46 -9.01 5.48
CA GLN A 106 -0.97 -9.22 5.53
C GLN A 106 -1.58 -9.46 4.14
N HIS A 107 -1.09 -8.78 3.10
CA HIS A 107 -1.54 -9.01 1.74
C HIS A 107 -1.16 -10.41 1.25
N LYS A 108 0.10 -10.83 1.46
CA LYS A 108 0.61 -12.14 1.00
C LYS A 108 0.08 -13.33 1.78
N SER A 109 -0.42 -13.13 3.00
CA SER A 109 -1.03 -14.19 3.81
C SER A 109 -2.48 -14.52 3.40
N GLN A 110 -3.16 -13.61 2.70
CA GLN A 110 -4.56 -13.73 2.26
C GLN A 110 -4.79 -14.88 1.28
N ALA A 111 -5.97 -15.50 1.36
CA ALA A 111 -6.39 -16.53 0.44
C ALA A 111 -6.75 -15.93 -0.94
N GLY A 112 -6.31 -16.58 -2.03
CA GLY A 112 -6.59 -16.15 -3.40
C GLY A 112 -5.52 -15.26 -4.04
N VAL A 113 -4.48 -14.86 -3.30
CA VAL A 113 -3.34 -14.09 -3.83
C VAL A 113 -2.31 -15.01 -4.50
N ARG A 114 -1.81 -14.61 -5.67
CA ARG A 114 -0.76 -15.35 -6.41
C ARG A 114 0.55 -15.35 -5.62
N GLY A 115 1.13 -16.54 -5.40
CA GLY A 115 2.33 -16.71 -4.59
C GLY A 115 2.09 -16.39 -3.11
N ARG A 116 1.06 -17.01 -2.53
CA ARG A 116 0.70 -16.92 -1.11
C ARG A 116 1.81 -17.48 -0.23
N VAL A 117 2.16 -16.76 0.84
CA VAL A 117 3.16 -17.18 1.82
C VAL A 117 2.47 -17.37 3.16
N ALA A 118 2.64 -18.54 3.76
CA ALA A 118 2.11 -18.77 5.11
C ALA A 118 2.79 -17.82 6.11
N PRO A 119 2.08 -17.29 7.12
CA PRO A 119 2.65 -16.43 8.15
C PRO A 119 3.47 -17.25 9.17
N THR A 120 4.46 -17.99 8.67
CA THR A 120 5.39 -18.80 9.46
C THR A 120 6.81 -18.33 9.20
N TRP A 121 7.66 -18.41 10.23
CA TRP A 121 9.05 -17.97 10.16
C TRP A 121 9.81 -18.57 8.96
N ARG A 122 9.75 -19.89 8.80
CA ARG A 122 10.48 -20.61 7.74
C ARG A 122 10.07 -20.17 6.34
N ALA A 123 8.76 -20.02 6.10
CA ALA A 123 8.24 -19.63 4.79
C ALA A 123 8.66 -18.21 4.41
N TRP A 124 8.65 -17.28 5.37
CA TRP A 124 9.03 -15.88 5.14
C TRP A 124 10.53 -15.68 4.95
N VAL A 125 11.36 -16.38 5.72
CA VAL A 125 12.82 -16.36 5.52
C VAL A 125 13.18 -16.88 4.12
N GLN A 126 12.53 -17.96 3.67
CA GLN A 126 12.74 -18.49 2.32
C GLN A 126 12.27 -17.48 1.25
N HIS A 127 11.07 -16.91 1.40
CA HIS A 127 10.53 -15.91 0.46
C HIS A 127 11.46 -14.69 0.30
N ILE A 128 12.03 -14.19 1.40
CA ILE A 128 12.94 -13.03 1.34
C ILE A 128 14.29 -13.40 0.75
N ARG A 129 14.79 -14.62 1.02
CA ARG A 129 15.99 -15.13 0.34
C ARG A 129 15.78 -15.18 -1.17
N GLU A 130 14.64 -15.70 -1.62
CA GLU A 130 14.28 -15.75 -3.04
C GLU A 130 14.15 -14.33 -3.63
N LEU A 131 13.53 -13.40 -2.90
CA LEU A 131 13.44 -11.99 -3.29
C LEU A 131 14.83 -11.36 -3.44
N ALA A 132 15.73 -11.56 -2.47
CA ALA A 132 17.09 -11.05 -2.51
C ALA A 132 17.90 -11.62 -3.68
N VAL A 133 17.81 -12.93 -3.92
CA VAL A 133 18.48 -13.58 -5.06
C VAL A 133 17.93 -13.09 -6.39
N SER A 134 16.61 -12.86 -6.49
CA SER A 134 15.98 -12.35 -7.72
C SER A 134 16.42 -10.94 -8.10
N VAL A 135 16.91 -10.17 -7.12
CA VAL A 135 17.42 -8.81 -7.32
C VAL A 135 18.88 -8.84 -7.75
N VAL A 136 19.69 -9.74 -7.17
CA VAL A 136 21.10 -9.90 -7.52
C VAL A 136 21.27 -10.59 -8.88
N HIS A 137 20.35 -11.47 -9.25
CA HIS A 137 20.34 -12.20 -10.52
C HIS A 137 19.00 -12.02 -11.25
N PRO A 138 18.81 -10.91 -11.98
CA PRO A 138 17.55 -10.62 -12.68
C PRO A 138 17.17 -11.69 -13.74
N GLY A 139 18.12 -12.51 -14.19
CA GLY A 139 17.94 -13.47 -15.30
C GLY A 139 17.72 -14.93 -14.93
N THR A 140 17.70 -15.33 -13.65
CA THR A 140 17.62 -16.76 -13.24
C THR A 140 16.34 -17.13 -12.50
N ALA A 141 15.31 -16.27 -12.50
CA ALA A 141 14.02 -16.62 -11.93
C ALA A 141 13.42 -17.79 -12.72
N LYS A 142 13.53 -19.01 -12.18
CA LYS A 142 12.87 -20.20 -12.71
C LYS A 142 11.39 -19.90 -12.86
N ALA A 143 10.91 -19.82 -14.09
CA ALA A 143 9.49 -19.97 -14.39
C ALA A 143 9.07 -21.35 -13.85
N HIS A 144 8.35 -21.38 -12.74
CA HIS A 144 7.72 -22.62 -12.29
C HIS A 144 6.51 -22.92 -13.20
N PRO A 145 6.29 -24.20 -13.55
CA PRO A 145 5.60 -24.59 -14.76
C PRO A 145 4.13 -24.16 -14.71
N THR A 146 3.71 -23.44 -15.74
CA THR A 146 2.31 -23.34 -16.12
C THR A 146 1.80 -24.74 -16.43
N SER A 147 0.88 -25.26 -15.61
CA SER A 147 0.05 -26.40 -15.97
C SER A 147 -0.89 -25.96 -17.10
N ALA A 148 -0.40 -26.00 -18.34
CA ALA A 148 -1.24 -26.03 -19.51
C ALA A 148 -1.88 -27.43 -19.56
N GLY A 149 -3.22 -27.46 -19.49
CA GLY A 149 -3.99 -28.66 -19.75
C GLY A 149 -3.65 -29.16 -21.15
N SER A 150 -3.17 -30.39 -21.20
CA SER A 150 -3.08 -31.19 -22.41
C SER A 150 -4.48 -31.50 -22.92
N ASP A 151 -4.76 -31.15 -24.16
CA ASP A 151 -5.61 -31.95 -25.05
C ASP A 151 -5.03 -31.88 -26.47
N PRO A 152 -5.15 -32.96 -27.27
CA PRO A 152 -4.20 -33.31 -28.32
C PRO A 152 -4.59 -32.74 -29.68
N GLU A 153 -3.57 -32.34 -30.43
CA GLU A 153 -3.64 -32.01 -31.86
C GLU A 153 -4.07 -33.24 -32.69
N LEU A 154 -5.02 -33.01 -33.60
CA LEU A 154 -5.31 -33.84 -34.77
C LEU A 154 -5.04 -32.95 -36.00
N GLY A 155 -4.10 -33.39 -36.84
CA GLY A 155 -3.48 -32.57 -37.88
C GLY A 155 -4.10 -32.63 -39.29
N HIS A 156 -3.35 -31.97 -40.19
CA HIS A 156 -3.41 -31.95 -41.67
C HIS A 156 -4.63 -31.25 -42.31
N THR A 157 -4.55 -30.51 -43.41
CA THR A 157 -3.48 -29.99 -44.30
C THR A 157 -4.11 -28.96 -45.26
N ASP A 158 -3.24 -28.23 -45.96
CA ASP A 158 -3.40 -27.61 -47.30
C ASP A 158 -4.07 -26.24 -47.48
N GLY A 159 -3.36 -25.40 -48.22
CA GLY A 159 -3.62 -23.97 -48.39
C GLY A 159 -4.41 -23.59 -49.64
N VAL A 160 -4.52 -22.27 -49.84
CA VAL A 160 -4.35 -21.52 -51.10
C VAL A 160 -4.77 -20.05 -50.85
N ALA A 161 -3.83 -19.15 -51.15
CA ALA A 161 -3.91 -17.76 -51.62
C ALA A 161 -5.07 -16.82 -51.23
N SER A 162 -4.71 -15.62 -50.74
CA SER A 162 -4.96 -14.37 -51.48
C SER A 162 -4.14 -13.21 -50.92
N ILE A 163 -3.40 -12.57 -51.83
CA ILE A 163 -2.64 -11.34 -51.67
C ILE A 163 -3.61 -10.14 -51.73
N ARG A 164 -3.65 -9.29 -50.69
CA ARG A 164 -3.93 -7.85 -50.88
C ARG A 164 -3.55 -7.00 -49.67
N ASN A 165 -2.96 -5.84 -49.97
CA ASN A 165 -2.74 -4.65 -49.13
C ASN A 165 -1.49 -4.63 -48.25
N GLY A 166 -0.35 -4.35 -48.91
CA GLY A 166 0.96 -4.11 -48.29
C GLY A 166 1.40 -2.63 -48.28
N VAL A 167 0.50 -1.66 -48.03
CA VAL A 167 0.88 -0.22 -48.02
C VAL A 167 0.55 0.51 -46.70
N GLU A 168 -0.21 -0.07 -45.78
CA GLU A 168 -0.60 0.58 -44.50
C GLU A 168 0.12 0.03 -43.25
N ARG A 169 1.08 -0.89 -43.42
CA ARG A 169 1.70 -1.61 -42.29
C ARG A 169 3.03 -1.00 -41.79
N THR A 170 3.48 0.10 -42.39
CA THR A 170 4.78 0.71 -42.07
C THR A 170 4.68 1.98 -41.22
N GLN A 171 3.52 2.63 -41.09
CA GLN A 171 3.35 3.78 -40.17
C GLN A 171 2.63 3.45 -38.86
N LEU A 172 1.81 2.39 -38.82
CA LEU A 172 1.19 1.93 -37.56
C LEU A 172 2.18 1.22 -36.63
N LYS A 173 3.22 0.60 -37.18
CA LYS A 173 4.22 -0.15 -36.41
C LYS A 173 5.10 0.75 -35.56
N ASP A 174 5.44 1.93 -36.07
CA ASP A 174 6.32 2.88 -35.38
C ASP A 174 5.60 3.62 -34.23
N ILE A 175 4.27 3.78 -34.30
CA ILE A 175 3.49 4.46 -33.24
C ILE A 175 3.17 3.51 -32.09
N ASP A 176 2.82 2.25 -32.38
CA ASP A 176 2.63 1.21 -31.37
C ASP A 176 3.94 0.85 -30.64
N ASP A 177 5.07 0.86 -31.35
CA ASP A 177 6.39 0.61 -30.75
C ASP A 177 6.85 1.79 -29.87
N ILE A 178 6.50 3.05 -30.15
CA ILE A 178 6.86 4.19 -29.30
C ILE A 178 5.98 4.24 -28.04
N GLN A 179 4.67 4.04 -28.18
CA GLN A 179 3.71 4.11 -27.07
C GLN A 179 3.77 2.86 -26.17
N GLY A 180 4.00 1.69 -26.78
CA GLY A 180 4.31 0.46 -26.08
C GLY A 180 5.63 0.53 -25.31
N ASN A 181 6.65 1.22 -25.82
CA ASN A 181 7.95 1.38 -25.16
C ASN A 181 7.93 2.42 -24.01
N GLU A 182 7.11 3.48 -24.08
CA GLU A 182 6.88 4.37 -22.94
C GLU A 182 6.09 3.70 -21.82
N ASP A 183 5.04 2.93 -22.14
CA ASP A 183 4.29 2.17 -21.13
C ASP A 183 5.07 0.96 -20.63
N TYR A 184 5.93 0.32 -21.44
CA TYR A 184 6.88 -0.71 -20.98
C TYR A 184 8.00 -0.13 -20.13
N ALA A 185 8.56 1.04 -20.48
CA ALA A 185 9.60 1.69 -19.69
C ALA A 185 9.02 2.23 -18.38
N ARG A 186 7.81 2.78 -18.39
CA ARG A 186 7.09 3.22 -17.19
C ARG A 186 6.63 2.05 -16.33
N THR A 187 6.16 0.96 -16.93
CA THR A 187 5.80 -0.28 -16.24
C THR A 187 7.05 -0.98 -15.71
N GLY A 188 8.15 -0.99 -16.46
CA GLY A 188 9.45 -1.55 -16.10
C GLY A 188 10.16 -0.76 -15.01
N ALA A 189 10.13 0.58 -15.07
CA ALA A 189 10.60 1.46 -14.01
C ALA A 189 9.74 1.31 -12.74
N LYS A 190 8.40 1.24 -12.89
CA LYS A 190 7.51 0.89 -11.78
C LYS A 190 7.82 -0.51 -11.24
N LEU A 191 8.08 -1.52 -12.07
CA LEU A 191 8.40 -2.89 -11.64
C LEU A 191 9.75 -2.98 -10.94
N LEU A 192 10.73 -2.19 -11.39
CA LEU A 192 12.03 -2.04 -10.75
C LEU A 192 11.84 -1.39 -9.38
N VAL A 193 11.26 -0.19 -9.30
CA VAL A 193 11.02 0.54 -8.04
C VAL A 193 10.21 -0.30 -7.04
N LYS A 194 9.19 -1.04 -7.51
CA LYS A 194 8.30 -1.88 -6.70
C LYS A 194 8.99 -3.08 -6.02
N ARG A 195 10.24 -3.38 -6.39
CA ARG A 195 11.05 -4.45 -5.75
C ARG A 195 12.04 -3.90 -4.74
N PHE A 196 12.25 -2.58 -4.70
CA PHE A 196 13.38 -1.99 -3.99
C PHE A 196 13.04 -1.40 -2.62
N VAL A 197 11.80 -1.12 -2.25
CA VAL A 197 11.52 -0.40 -0.98
C VAL A 197 12.08 -1.10 0.25
N LEU A 198 11.93 -2.42 0.36
CA LEU A 198 12.51 -3.19 1.47
C LEU A 198 14.05 -3.17 1.45
N LEU A 199 14.66 -3.27 0.27
CA LEU A 199 16.11 -3.21 0.09
C LEU A 199 16.66 -1.83 0.38
N LEU A 200 15.96 -0.79 -0.08
CA LEU A 200 16.30 0.60 0.12
C LEU A 200 16.20 0.93 1.62
N GLY A 201 15.17 0.43 2.32
CA GLY A 201 15.02 0.62 3.77
C GLY A 201 16.12 -0.07 4.55
N SER A 202 16.45 -1.30 4.13
CA SER A 202 17.58 -2.07 4.64
C SER A 202 18.93 -1.35 4.43
N LEU A 203 19.16 -0.80 3.24
CA LEU A 203 20.35 -0.02 2.90
C LEU A 203 20.44 1.27 3.72
N HIS A 204 19.31 1.95 3.91
CA HIS A 204 19.25 3.16 4.74
C HIS A 204 19.60 2.86 6.19
N LEU A 205 19.07 1.77 6.77
CA LEU A 205 19.43 1.31 8.11
C LEU A 205 20.94 1.01 8.23
N SER A 206 21.56 0.44 7.20
CA SER A 206 23.02 0.21 7.18
C SER A 206 23.83 1.49 7.10
N LEU A 207 23.41 2.46 6.27
CA LEU A 207 24.07 3.77 6.19
C LEU A 207 23.88 4.55 7.51
N MET A 208 22.74 4.38 8.15
CA MET A 208 22.44 4.99 9.44
C MET A 208 23.30 4.35 10.53
N ALA A 209 23.46 3.03 10.48
CA ALA A 209 24.35 2.29 11.37
C ALA A 209 25.81 2.69 11.21
N SER A 210 26.29 2.94 10.00
CA SER A 210 27.67 3.41 9.80
C SER A 210 27.89 4.80 10.40
N LEU A 211 26.97 5.75 10.19
CA LEU A 211 27.02 7.06 10.85
C LEU A 211 26.93 6.94 12.37
N GLY A 212 26.06 6.06 12.88
CA GLY A 212 25.93 5.77 14.31
C GLY A 212 27.21 5.21 14.92
N LEU A 213 27.81 4.20 14.31
CA LEU A 213 29.10 3.63 14.75
C LEU A 213 30.21 4.69 14.73
N TRP A 214 30.25 5.55 13.70
CA TRP A 214 31.22 6.63 13.64
C TRP A 214 31.04 7.65 14.78
N LEU A 215 29.80 8.08 15.04
CA LEU A 215 29.48 8.99 16.14
C LEU A 215 29.84 8.41 17.52
N TRP A 216 29.35 7.20 17.82
CA TRP A 216 29.48 6.60 19.14
C TRP A 216 30.87 6.00 19.42
N SER A 217 31.64 5.70 18.37
CA SER A 217 33.05 5.31 18.54
C SER A 217 33.89 6.49 19.01
N ASN A 218 33.64 7.70 18.49
CA ASN A 218 34.46 8.89 18.71
C ASN A 218 33.63 10.13 19.08
N ILE A 219 32.98 10.10 20.24
CA ILE A 219 32.04 11.15 20.68
C ILE A 219 32.65 12.56 20.69
N ARG A 220 33.91 12.70 21.13
CA ARG A 220 34.56 14.02 21.31
C ARG A 220 35.24 14.55 20.06
N THR A 221 35.69 13.67 19.17
CA THR A 221 36.43 13.99 17.95
C THR A 221 35.60 13.66 16.71
N PHE A 222 34.28 13.80 16.82
CA PHE A 222 33.36 13.49 15.74
C PHE A 222 33.35 14.62 14.70
N GLY A 223 33.58 14.29 13.44
CA GLY A 223 33.62 15.27 12.35
C GLY A 223 34.85 16.18 12.41
N GLU A 224 35.11 16.88 11.31
CA GLU A 224 36.28 17.75 11.17
C GLU A 224 36.02 19.15 11.73
N GLY A 225 36.97 19.71 12.49
CA GLY A 225 36.97 21.12 12.89
C GLY A 225 36.02 21.52 14.03
N GLN A 226 35.35 20.58 14.70
CA GLN A 226 34.32 20.87 15.73
C GLN A 226 34.66 20.41 17.16
N ASP A 227 35.92 20.11 17.47
CA ASP A 227 36.32 19.50 18.75
C ASP A 227 35.85 20.27 20.00
N THR A 228 35.84 21.60 19.93
CA THR A 228 35.40 22.45 21.07
C THR A 228 33.88 22.39 21.30
N ALA A 229 33.09 22.41 20.22
CA ALA A 229 31.63 22.25 20.29
C ALA A 229 31.25 20.82 20.69
N ASN A 230 32.00 19.83 20.18
CA ASN A 230 31.81 18.42 20.51
C ASN A 230 32.13 18.13 21.98
N ASP A 231 33.20 18.71 22.53
CA ASP A 231 33.56 18.57 23.95
C ASP A 231 32.53 19.26 24.86
N CYS A 232 32.02 20.43 24.44
CA CYS A 232 30.92 21.13 25.10
C CYS A 232 29.65 20.26 25.15
N ALA A 233 29.21 19.72 24.01
CA ALA A 233 28.07 18.82 23.93
C ALA A 233 28.29 17.52 24.72
N ALA A 234 29.48 16.91 24.65
CA ALA A 234 29.79 15.70 25.40
C ALA A 234 29.68 15.89 26.92
N LYS A 235 30.07 17.06 27.44
CA LYS A 235 30.05 17.37 28.87
C LYS A 235 28.68 17.79 29.38
N HIS A 236 27.95 18.59 28.60
CA HIS A 236 26.77 19.31 29.09
C HIS A 236 25.46 18.91 28.42
N ALA A 237 25.49 18.27 27.24
CA ALA A 237 24.26 17.90 26.56
C ALA A 237 23.57 16.71 27.22
N LEU A 238 22.24 16.76 27.26
CA LEU A 238 21.37 15.70 27.77
C LEU A 238 20.53 15.13 26.63
N LEU A 239 20.48 13.82 26.50
CA LEU A 239 19.55 13.13 25.61
C LEU A 239 18.35 12.63 26.41
N ALA A 240 17.18 12.60 25.78
CA ALA A 240 16.03 11.93 26.32
C ALA A 240 15.94 10.52 25.72
N ILE A 241 15.74 9.52 26.58
CA ILE A 241 15.48 8.13 26.20
C ILE A 241 14.30 7.65 27.02
N LEU A 242 13.18 7.35 26.36
CA LEU A 242 11.92 7.00 27.02
C LEU A 242 11.49 8.07 28.04
N GLY A 243 11.68 9.34 27.70
CA GLY A 243 11.40 10.50 28.55
C GLY A 243 12.37 10.71 29.72
N ARG A 244 13.38 9.86 29.89
CA ARG A 244 14.41 10.00 30.94
C ARG A 244 15.64 10.72 30.42
N HIS A 245 16.24 11.56 31.26
CA HIS A 245 17.42 12.35 30.90
C HIS A 245 18.69 11.53 31.12
N VAL A 246 19.49 11.41 30.06
CA VAL A 246 20.74 10.66 30.05
C VAL A 246 21.85 11.59 29.54
N PRO A 247 22.97 11.72 30.27
CA PRO A 247 24.11 12.49 29.80
C PRO A 247 24.63 11.97 28.45
N PHE A 248 24.94 12.89 27.52
CA PHE A 248 25.39 12.53 26.17
C PHE A 248 26.63 11.62 26.16
N ALA A 249 27.61 11.90 27.03
CA ALA A 249 28.82 11.09 27.16
C ALA A 249 28.69 9.89 28.12
N SER A 250 27.47 9.45 28.46
CA SER A 250 27.27 8.28 29.31
C SER A 250 27.86 7.01 28.67
N GLU A 251 28.65 6.27 29.43
CA GLU A 251 29.28 5.03 28.96
C GLU A 251 28.24 3.96 28.61
N ALA A 252 27.18 3.85 29.43
CA ALA A 252 26.08 2.92 29.16
C ALA A 252 25.39 3.23 27.83
N LEU A 253 25.13 4.51 27.56
CA LEU A 253 24.51 4.95 26.31
C LEU A 253 25.40 4.63 25.11
N ARG A 254 26.71 4.87 25.23
CA ARG A 254 27.68 4.55 24.19
C ARG A 254 27.71 3.06 23.87
N ILE A 255 27.80 2.19 24.89
CA ILE A 255 27.86 0.73 24.71
C ILE A 255 26.57 0.23 24.04
N VAL A 256 25.41 0.66 24.53
CA VAL A 256 24.12 0.25 23.97
C VAL A 256 23.97 0.72 22.52
N SER A 257 24.35 1.97 22.24
CA SER A 257 24.28 2.52 20.89
C SER A 257 25.20 1.78 19.92
N LEU A 258 26.46 1.53 20.31
CA LEU A 258 27.40 0.75 19.50
C LEU A 258 26.88 -0.67 19.21
N ALA A 259 26.31 -1.34 20.21
CA ALA A 259 25.74 -2.67 20.06
C ALA A 259 24.54 -2.66 19.07
N ILE A 260 23.63 -1.70 19.22
CA ILE A 260 22.47 -1.55 18.32
C ILE A 260 22.96 -1.28 16.89
N TYR A 261 23.80 -0.28 16.67
CA TYR A 261 24.25 0.05 15.32
C TYR A 261 25.12 -1.04 14.69
N ALA A 262 25.87 -1.83 15.47
CA ALA A 262 26.58 -2.99 14.94
C ALA A 262 25.63 -4.07 14.37
N ILE A 263 24.47 -4.28 14.99
CA ILE A 263 23.45 -5.22 14.50
C ILE A 263 22.89 -4.73 13.15
N PHE A 264 22.62 -3.44 13.02
CA PHE A 264 21.99 -2.86 11.83
C PHE A 264 22.95 -2.56 10.67
N LEU A 265 24.26 -2.81 10.85
CA LEU A 265 25.27 -2.55 9.84
C LEU A 265 25.07 -3.41 8.59
N VAL A 266 24.58 -4.65 8.74
CA VAL A 266 24.45 -5.61 7.64
C VAL A 266 23.05 -5.47 6.99
N PRO A 267 22.94 -5.02 5.71
CA PRO A 267 21.66 -4.75 5.07
C PRO A 267 20.69 -5.94 5.15
N GLY A 268 21.17 -7.17 4.92
CA GLY A 268 20.31 -8.36 4.97
C GLY A 268 19.72 -8.67 6.35
N VAL A 269 20.45 -8.36 7.44
CA VAL A 269 19.99 -8.60 8.82
C VAL A 269 18.86 -7.64 9.18
N ASN A 270 18.86 -6.44 8.59
CA ASN A 270 17.87 -5.39 8.84
C ASN A 270 16.44 -5.83 8.50
N LEU A 271 16.28 -6.74 7.54
CA LEU A 271 14.97 -7.30 7.18
C LEU A 271 14.51 -8.38 8.16
N LEU A 272 15.42 -9.06 8.87
CA LEU A 272 15.07 -10.14 9.79
C LEU A 272 14.35 -9.62 11.03
N LEU A 273 14.76 -8.47 11.56
CA LEU A 273 14.21 -7.93 12.80
C LEU A 273 12.71 -7.60 12.70
N PRO A 274 12.22 -6.86 11.68
CA PRO A 274 10.79 -6.63 11.50
C PRO A 274 10.00 -7.92 11.28
N ILE A 275 10.56 -8.92 10.58
CA ILE A 275 9.91 -10.22 10.39
C ILE A 275 9.70 -10.90 11.75
N VAL A 276 10.73 -10.98 12.58
CA VAL A 276 10.66 -11.63 13.89
C VAL A 276 9.57 -10.98 14.74
N VAL A 277 9.56 -9.64 14.79
CA VAL A 277 8.58 -8.88 15.57
C VAL A 277 7.17 -9.09 15.02
N PHE A 278 6.96 -8.91 13.71
CA PHE A 278 5.62 -8.96 13.13
C PHE A 278 5.06 -10.37 13.07
N LEU A 279 5.85 -11.37 12.66
CA LEU A 279 5.41 -12.77 12.74
C LEU A 279 5.24 -13.24 14.18
N GLY A 280 5.99 -12.66 15.13
CA GLY A 280 5.76 -12.86 16.56
C GLY A 280 4.33 -12.52 16.97
N PHE A 281 3.78 -11.39 16.50
CA PHE A 281 2.37 -11.04 16.74
C PHE A 281 1.40 -12.07 16.12
N TYR A 282 1.69 -12.60 14.93
CA TYR A 282 0.87 -13.66 14.32
C TYR A 282 0.93 -14.96 15.11
N HIS A 283 2.10 -15.35 15.64
CA HIS A 283 2.24 -16.54 16.47
C HIS A 283 1.52 -16.40 17.81
N LEU A 284 1.69 -15.26 18.50
CA LEU A 284 0.94 -14.94 19.72
C LEU A 284 -0.58 -15.03 19.48
N HIS A 285 -1.05 -14.53 18.34
CA HIS A 285 -2.45 -14.59 17.97
C HIS A 285 -2.96 -16.00 17.68
N GLN A 286 -2.17 -16.88 17.06
CA GLN A 286 -2.58 -18.27 16.80
C GLN A 286 -2.68 -19.13 18.07
N VAL A 287 -1.98 -18.75 19.14
CA VAL A 287 -2.05 -19.41 20.45
C VAL A 287 -3.35 -19.05 21.19
N VAL A 288 -3.98 -17.91 20.87
CA VAL A 288 -5.28 -17.54 21.42
C VAL A 288 -6.38 -18.31 20.67
N PRO A 289 -7.17 -19.15 21.34
CA PRO A 289 -8.16 -20.00 20.67
C PRO A 289 -9.23 -19.14 19.99
N ILE A 290 -9.45 -19.39 18.69
CA ILE A 290 -10.58 -18.85 17.95
C ILE A 290 -11.87 -19.30 18.65
N PRO A 291 -12.84 -18.41 18.97
CA PRO A 291 -14.17 -18.86 19.33
C PRO A 291 -14.75 -19.59 18.12
N LYS A 292 -14.73 -20.93 18.17
CA LYS A 292 -15.38 -21.79 17.18
C LYS A 292 -16.87 -21.46 17.24
N VAL A 293 -17.38 -20.73 16.25
CA VAL A 293 -18.82 -20.59 16.08
C VAL A 293 -19.35 -21.98 15.71
N ALA A 294 -20.06 -22.61 16.65
CA ALA A 294 -20.70 -23.90 16.44
C ALA A 294 -21.74 -23.77 15.32
N GLY A 295 -21.50 -24.42 14.18
CA GLY A 295 -22.43 -24.44 13.05
C GLY A 295 -21.76 -24.48 11.68
N SER A 296 -20.95 -25.48 11.40
CA SER A 296 -20.49 -25.79 10.04
C SER A 296 -20.14 -27.27 9.92
N GLU A 297 -21.11 -28.14 10.15
CA GLU A 297 -21.06 -29.46 9.50
C GLU A 297 -21.45 -29.27 8.03
N ARG A 298 -20.58 -29.77 7.14
CA ARG A 298 -20.84 -29.87 5.70
C ARG A 298 -21.98 -30.87 5.50
N THR A 299 -23.16 -30.40 5.09
CA THR A 299 -24.12 -31.24 4.36
C THR A 299 -24.11 -30.83 2.88
N PRO A 300 -24.01 -31.80 1.95
CA PRO A 300 -24.09 -31.53 0.52
C PRO A 300 -25.54 -31.29 0.11
N ASP A 301 -25.73 -30.33 -0.79
CA ASP A 301 -26.89 -30.09 -1.67
C ASP A 301 -28.28 -30.45 -1.14
N SER A 302 -28.95 -29.45 -0.55
CA SER A 302 -30.39 -29.30 -0.74
C SER A 302 -30.74 -27.82 -0.79
N TYR A 303 -31.63 -27.48 -1.72
CA TYR A 303 -32.17 -26.14 -1.99
C TYR A 303 -32.70 -25.47 -0.72
N ILE A 304 -31.89 -24.64 -0.05
CA ILE A 304 -32.33 -23.90 1.14
C ILE A 304 -33.08 -22.65 0.70
N ARG A 305 -34.39 -22.68 0.92
CA ARG A 305 -35.31 -21.53 0.97
C ARG A 305 -34.69 -20.43 1.84
N ARG A 306 -34.26 -19.34 1.20
CA ARG A 306 -33.62 -18.15 1.81
C ARG A 306 -34.45 -17.61 2.98
N SER A 307 -34.07 -17.93 4.22
CA SER A 307 -34.48 -17.14 5.39
C SER A 307 -33.43 -16.06 5.65
N ARG A 308 -33.89 -14.82 5.86
CA ARG A 308 -33.02 -13.65 6.16
C ARG A 308 -32.11 -13.93 7.37
N PHE A 309 -32.54 -14.82 8.26
CA PHE A 309 -31.82 -15.25 9.46
C PHE A 309 -30.46 -15.91 9.18
N TRP A 310 -30.39 -16.90 8.27
CA TRP A 310 -29.13 -17.58 7.93
C TRP A 310 -28.15 -16.67 7.18
N PHE A 311 -28.65 -15.72 6.41
CA PHE A 311 -27.83 -14.66 5.79
C PHE A 311 -27.17 -13.78 6.86
N TRP A 312 -27.92 -13.33 7.86
CA TRP A 312 -27.39 -12.53 8.96
C TRP A 312 -26.40 -13.30 9.85
N ILE A 313 -26.65 -14.58 10.14
CA ILE A 313 -25.70 -15.43 10.89
C ILE A 313 -24.41 -15.66 10.11
N ARG A 314 -24.48 -15.96 8.81
CA ARG A 314 -23.30 -16.15 7.97
C ARG A 314 -22.52 -14.84 7.79
N ARG A 315 -23.22 -13.71 7.68
CA ARG A 315 -22.61 -12.37 7.67
C ARG A 315 -21.93 -12.06 8.99
N ALA A 316 -22.59 -12.27 10.13
CA ALA A 316 -22.02 -12.06 11.46
C ALA A 316 -20.78 -12.94 11.70
N SER A 317 -20.84 -14.23 11.33
CA SER A 317 -19.72 -15.17 11.42
C SER A 317 -18.53 -14.75 10.55
N ASN A 318 -18.76 -14.38 9.28
CA ASN A 318 -17.70 -13.89 8.40
C ASN A 318 -17.10 -12.57 8.92
N THR A 319 -17.91 -11.69 9.50
CA THR A 319 -17.43 -10.41 10.08
C THR A 319 -16.54 -10.65 11.29
N ILE A 320 -16.87 -11.65 12.11
CA ILE A 320 -16.05 -12.05 13.27
C ILE A 320 -14.71 -12.62 12.76
N VAL A 321 -14.72 -13.65 11.91
CA VAL A 321 -13.49 -14.29 11.39
C VAL A 321 -12.57 -13.29 10.67
N GLN A 322 -13.14 -12.35 9.90
CA GLN A 322 -12.37 -11.27 9.26
C GLN A 322 -11.71 -10.32 10.26
N ARG A 323 -12.43 -9.91 11.32
CA ARG A 323 -11.90 -9.04 12.38
C ARG A 323 -10.78 -9.70 13.18
N TRP A 324 -10.83 -11.03 13.37
CA TRP A 324 -9.74 -11.79 14.01
C TRP A 324 -8.49 -11.87 13.12
N ALA A 325 -8.64 -11.96 11.79
CA ALA A 325 -7.50 -12.06 10.88
C ALA A 325 -6.65 -10.77 10.75
N ILE A 326 -7.22 -9.60 11.06
CA ILE A 326 -6.52 -8.30 11.03
C ILE A 326 -5.95 -7.87 12.38
N LEU A 327 -6.17 -8.64 13.46
CA LEU A 327 -5.68 -8.26 14.78
C LEU A 327 -4.15 -8.14 14.83
N PRO A 328 -3.34 -9.08 14.28
CA PRO A 328 -1.89 -8.96 14.30
C PRO A 328 -1.34 -7.69 13.61
N PRO A 329 -1.77 -7.32 12.37
CA PRO A 329 -1.30 -6.08 11.76
C PRO A 329 -1.82 -4.83 12.48
N CYS A 330 -3.01 -4.84 13.09
CA CYS A 330 -3.46 -3.71 13.92
C CYS A 330 -2.57 -3.51 15.16
N ILE A 331 -2.21 -4.59 15.86
CA ILE A 331 -1.27 -4.54 16.99
C ILE A 331 0.09 -4.03 16.53
N GLY A 332 0.60 -4.53 15.40
CA GLY A 332 1.84 -4.05 14.80
C GLY A 332 1.82 -2.55 14.48
N LEU A 333 0.73 -2.04 13.90
CA LEU A 333 0.59 -0.60 13.63
C LEU A 333 0.55 0.24 14.90
N LEU A 334 -0.18 -0.19 15.93
CA LEU A 334 -0.23 0.52 17.21
C LEU A 334 1.13 0.53 17.91
N PHE A 335 1.87 -0.58 17.85
CA PHE A 335 3.23 -0.67 18.36
C PHE A 335 4.18 0.29 17.64
N LEU A 336 4.15 0.31 16.30
CA LEU A 336 4.95 1.25 15.50
C LEU A 336 4.56 2.71 15.78
N LEU A 337 3.26 3.01 15.93
CA LEU A 337 2.79 4.35 16.28
C LEU A 337 3.32 4.79 17.65
N ALA A 338 3.24 3.91 18.66
CA ALA A 338 3.77 4.20 19.99
C ALA A 338 5.28 4.49 19.95
N ILE A 339 6.06 3.70 19.21
CA ILE A 339 7.49 3.95 19.01
C ILE A 339 7.75 5.31 18.37
N ASN A 340 6.99 5.70 17.34
CA ASN A 340 7.16 7.00 16.70
C ASN A 340 6.86 8.14 17.66
N LEU A 341 5.79 8.04 18.44
CA LEU A 341 5.44 9.05 19.44
C LEU A 341 6.54 9.19 20.48
N VAL A 342 7.12 8.07 20.95
CA VAL A 342 8.25 8.08 21.88
C VAL A 342 9.46 8.82 21.27
N PHE A 343 9.84 8.50 20.04
CA PHE A 343 10.96 9.18 19.38
C PHE A 343 10.71 10.68 19.20
N ILE A 344 9.50 11.09 18.80
CA ILE A 344 9.14 12.50 18.66
C ILE A 344 9.24 13.21 20.02
N ILE A 345 8.70 12.60 21.08
CA ILE A 345 8.77 13.14 22.44
C ILE A 345 10.22 13.26 22.91
N ASP A 346 11.03 12.23 22.69
CA ASP A 346 12.43 12.19 23.11
C ASP A 346 13.27 13.25 22.37
N ILE A 347 13.08 13.41 21.05
CA ILE A 347 13.79 14.44 20.28
C ILE A 347 13.44 15.84 20.81
N GLU A 348 12.14 16.14 20.96
CA GLU A 348 11.70 17.47 21.41
C GLU A 348 12.07 17.74 22.87
N LEU A 349 12.07 16.72 23.72
CA LEU A 349 12.52 16.84 25.10
C LEU A 349 14.03 17.10 25.16
N ALA A 350 14.83 16.38 24.38
CA ALA A 350 16.27 16.61 24.29
C ALA A 350 16.57 18.04 23.80
N LEU A 351 15.85 18.55 22.79
CA LEU A 351 16.03 19.91 22.29
C LEU A 351 15.68 20.96 23.36
N LYS A 352 14.54 20.81 24.03
CA LYS A 352 14.12 21.75 25.10
C LYS A 352 15.13 21.84 26.23
N GLN A 353 15.75 20.72 26.60
CA GLN A 353 16.72 20.68 27.68
C GLN A 353 18.04 21.34 27.34
N ASN A 354 18.45 21.23 26.08
CA ASN A 354 19.68 21.82 25.59
C ASN A 354 19.50 23.20 24.95
N ALA A 355 18.30 23.80 25.07
CA ALA A 355 18.00 25.12 24.51
C ALA A 355 18.96 26.21 25.01
N GLY A 356 19.47 26.09 26.24
CA GLY A 356 20.47 27.01 26.80
C GLY A 356 21.89 26.83 26.25
N LEU A 357 22.18 25.69 25.61
CA LEU A 357 23.50 25.37 25.03
C LEU A 357 23.57 25.69 23.53
N GLN A 358 22.43 25.79 22.86
CA GLN A 358 22.36 26.05 21.42
C GLN A 358 22.48 27.54 21.10
N SER A 359 23.11 27.87 19.97
CA SER A 359 23.09 29.23 19.44
C SER A 359 21.69 29.63 18.95
N LYS A 360 21.41 30.93 18.92
CA LYS A 360 20.11 31.47 18.45
C LYS A 360 19.81 31.17 16.98
N ASP A 361 20.87 30.98 16.19
CA ASP A 361 20.82 30.74 14.74
C ASP A 361 20.13 29.40 14.38
N GLU A 362 19.99 28.47 15.33
CA GLU A 362 19.27 27.19 15.14
C GLU A 362 17.79 27.39 14.77
N SER A 363 17.23 28.54 15.14
CA SER A 363 15.83 28.90 14.84
C SER A 363 15.63 29.57 13.48
N GLU A 364 16.71 29.87 12.76
CA GLU A 364 16.62 30.52 11.45
C GLU A 364 16.11 29.56 10.37
N TRP A 365 15.45 30.13 9.37
CA TRP A 365 14.94 29.38 8.23
C TRP A 365 16.00 29.30 7.13
N GLY A 366 16.62 28.12 7.03
CA GLY A 366 17.55 27.79 5.96
C GLY A 366 16.88 27.18 4.72
N PHE A 367 17.65 27.01 3.65
CA PHE A 367 17.20 26.38 2.41
C PHE A 367 16.74 24.93 2.65
N GLY A 368 17.44 24.18 3.50
CA GLY A 368 17.11 22.79 3.81
C GLY A 368 15.73 22.62 4.44
N GLN A 369 15.31 23.58 5.28
CA GLN A 369 13.99 23.58 5.91
C GLN A 369 12.86 23.82 4.91
N ILE A 370 13.03 24.77 4.00
CA ILE A 370 12.04 25.07 2.96
C ILE A 370 11.88 23.85 2.05
N LEU A 371 12.99 23.25 1.64
CA LEU A 371 12.97 22.05 0.82
C LEU A 371 12.26 20.88 1.53
N ALA A 372 12.55 20.64 2.81
CA ALA A 372 11.89 19.61 3.60
C ALA A 372 10.37 19.83 3.68
N MET A 373 9.93 21.09 3.85
CA MET A 373 8.51 21.44 3.87
C MET A 373 7.85 21.29 2.49
N LEU A 374 8.53 21.64 1.40
CA LEU A 374 8.01 21.44 0.04
C LEU A 374 7.81 19.95 -0.27
N LEU A 375 8.70 19.09 0.23
CA LEU A 375 8.59 17.64 0.05
C LEU A 375 7.39 17.03 0.80
N LEU A 376 6.76 17.74 1.75
CA LEU A 376 5.46 17.33 2.31
C LEU A 376 4.33 17.29 1.28
N PHE A 377 4.45 18.01 0.17
CA PHE A 377 3.41 18.08 -0.84
C PHE A 377 3.06 16.70 -1.40
N MET A 378 4.05 15.83 -1.64
CA MET A 378 3.84 14.50 -2.19
C MET A 378 2.95 13.62 -1.27
N PRO A 379 3.31 13.36 0.00
CA PRO A 379 2.48 12.55 0.88
C PRO A 379 1.13 13.18 1.19
N LEU A 380 1.03 14.52 1.23
CA LEU A 380 -0.26 15.21 1.38
C LEU A 380 -1.16 15.02 0.15
N ARG A 381 -0.60 15.10 -1.06
CA ARG A 381 -1.30 14.83 -2.31
C ARG A 381 -1.79 13.39 -2.34
N ASP A 382 -0.92 12.42 -2.04
CA ASP A 382 -1.27 10.99 -2.05
C ASP A 382 -2.39 10.69 -1.05
N LEU A 383 -2.34 11.33 0.13
CA LEU A 383 -3.43 11.24 1.10
C LEU A 383 -4.74 11.86 0.58
N ALA A 384 -4.67 13.02 -0.07
CA ALA A 384 -5.84 13.65 -0.65
C ALA A 384 -6.47 12.77 -1.74
N GLU A 385 -5.65 12.23 -2.64
CA GLU A 385 -6.10 11.31 -3.71
C GLU A 385 -6.75 10.05 -3.12
N THR A 386 -6.15 9.43 -2.10
CA THR A 386 -6.72 8.22 -1.47
C THR A 386 -8.05 8.50 -0.74
N VAL A 387 -8.16 9.63 -0.03
CA VAL A 387 -9.40 10.06 0.62
C VAL A 387 -10.50 10.33 -0.40
N LEU A 388 -10.18 11.07 -1.48
CA LEU A 388 -11.12 11.39 -2.55
C LEU A 388 -11.57 10.12 -3.29
N ALA A 389 -10.64 9.26 -3.68
CA ALA A 389 -10.93 8.01 -4.37
C ALA A 389 -11.91 7.13 -3.57
N ARG A 390 -11.75 7.03 -2.25
CA ARG A 390 -12.67 6.24 -1.43
C ARG A 390 -14.02 6.92 -1.23
N ARG A 391 -14.07 8.25 -1.09
CA ARG A 391 -15.35 8.98 -1.07
C ARG A 391 -16.14 8.73 -2.36
N MET A 392 -15.46 8.76 -3.51
CA MET A 392 -16.08 8.45 -4.80
C MET A 392 -16.55 6.99 -4.86
N LYS A 393 -15.73 6.03 -4.40
CA LYS A 393 -16.12 4.61 -4.34
C LYS A 393 -17.31 4.35 -3.41
N GLN A 394 -17.37 5.01 -2.26
CA GLN A 394 -18.49 4.88 -1.33
C GLN A 394 -19.75 5.48 -1.93
N ARG A 395 -19.66 6.68 -2.51
CA ARG A 395 -20.76 7.31 -3.22
C ARG A 395 -21.28 6.43 -4.36
N GLN A 396 -20.39 5.81 -5.13
CA GLN A 396 -20.79 4.88 -6.19
C GLN A 396 -21.51 3.66 -5.61
N LYS A 397 -21.01 3.08 -4.52
CA LYS A 397 -21.69 1.97 -3.83
C LYS A 397 -23.08 2.35 -3.33
N ASP A 398 -23.25 3.56 -2.79
CA ASP A 398 -24.54 4.06 -2.31
C ASP A 398 -25.52 4.26 -3.49
N LEU A 399 -25.03 4.77 -4.63
CA LEU A 399 -25.80 4.88 -5.87
C LEU A 399 -26.21 3.50 -6.42
N ASP A 400 -25.25 2.57 -6.50
CA ASP A 400 -25.48 1.21 -6.98
C ASP A 400 -26.48 0.48 -6.07
N MET A 401 -26.38 0.63 -4.74
CA MET A 401 -27.36 0.07 -3.80
C MET A 401 -28.74 0.72 -3.92
N GLY A 402 -28.81 2.03 -4.15
CA GLY A 402 -30.07 2.72 -4.42
C GLY A 402 -30.79 2.17 -5.65
N LEU A 403 -30.03 1.92 -6.73
CA LEU A 403 -30.53 1.26 -7.95
C LEU A 403 -31.08 -0.14 -7.66
N ILE A 404 -30.34 -0.96 -6.90
CA ILE A 404 -30.82 -2.30 -6.52
C ILE A 404 -32.10 -2.24 -5.66
N GLY A 405 -32.18 -1.28 -4.74
CA GLY A 405 -33.38 -1.03 -3.94
C GLY A 405 -34.60 -0.74 -4.82
N ALA A 406 -34.44 0.08 -5.86
CA ALA A 406 -35.49 0.43 -6.81
C ALA A 406 -35.93 -0.76 -7.69
N ILE A 407 -34.98 -1.61 -8.10
CA ILE A 407 -35.30 -2.85 -8.84
C ILE A 407 -36.12 -3.80 -7.97
N ASN A 408 -35.75 -3.95 -6.69
CA ASN A 408 -36.49 -4.80 -5.74
C ASN A 408 -37.91 -4.28 -5.46
N SER A 409 -38.13 -2.96 -5.51
CA SER A 409 -39.46 -2.37 -5.35
C SER A 409 -40.28 -2.33 -6.64
N LYS A 410 -39.72 -2.80 -7.77
CA LYS A 410 -40.34 -2.76 -9.11
C LYS A 410 -40.77 -1.35 -9.54
N ASP A 411 -40.05 -0.33 -9.08
CA ASP A 411 -40.35 1.07 -9.39
C ASP A 411 -39.44 1.57 -10.52
N ARG A 412 -39.97 1.54 -11.74
CA ARG A 412 -39.28 2.01 -12.95
C ARG A 412 -38.83 3.48 -12.83
N SER A 413 -39.64 4.34 -12.23
CA SER A 413 -39.33 5.77 -12.10
C SER A 413 -38.12 5.97 -11.19
N MET A 414 -38.06 5.24 -10.08
CA MET A 414 -36.89 5.24 -9.21
C MET A 414 -35.65 4.64 -9.89
N VAL A 415 -35.78 3.57 -10.67
CA VAL A 415 -34.67 3.00 -11.46
C VAL A 415 -34.06 4.04 -12.40
N LEU A 416 -34.89 4.73 -13.19
CA LEU A 416 -34.44 5.82 -14.07
C LEU A 416 -33.77 6.95 -13.28
N THR A 417 -34.34 7.30 -12.13
CA THR A 417 -33.79 8.37 -11.29
C THR A 417 -32.40 8.01 -10.74
N TRP A 418 -32.17 6.76 -10.32
CA TRP A 418 -30.86 6.32 -9.84
C TRP A 418 -29.83 6.22 -10.96
N ILE A 419 -30.23 5.74 -12.15
CA ILE A 419 -29.36 5.72 -13.33
C ILE A 419 -28.98 7.16 -13.74
N ALA A 420 -29.94 8.08 -13.75
CA ALA A 420 -29.68 9.50 -14.03
C ALA A 420 -28.75 10.16 -13.00
N ARG A 421 -28.71 9.64 -11.76
CA ARG A 421 -27.77 10.06 -10.70
C ARG A 421 -26.39 9.41 -10.81
N GLY A 422 -26.15 8.57 -11.83
CA GLY A 422 -24.86 7.92 -12.08
C GLY A 422 -24.71 6.53 -11.46
N ALA A 423 -25.80 5.87 -11.05
CA ALA A 423 -25.73 4.47 -10.64
C ALA A 423 -25.30 3.59 -11.81
N ASN A 424 -24.38 2.66 -11.59
CA ASN A 424 -23.84 1.83 -12.65
C ASN A 424 -24.77 0.63 -12.91
N PRO A 425 -25.42 0.52 -14.08
CA PRO A 425 -26.34 -0.58 -14.40
C PRO A 425 -25.61 -1.92 -14.60
N LYS A 426 -24.27 -1.91 -14.67
CA LYS A 426 -23.40 -3.09 -14.73
C LYS A 426 -22.78 -3.47 -13.38
N ALA A 427 -23.09 -2.75 -12.30
CA ALA A 427 -22.50 -3.00 -10.99
C ALA A 427 -22.74 -4.46 -10.56
N LYS A 428 -21.73 -5.13 -10.00
CA LYS A 428 -21.88 -6.49 -9.47
C LYS A 428 -21.96 -6.45 -7.94
N LEU A 429 -22.91 -7.19 -7.39
CA LEU A 429 -23.09 -7.39 -5.94
C LEU A 429 -22.20 -8.53 -5.41
N GLU A 430 -22.28 -8.78 -4.11
CA GLU A 430 -21.72 -9.99 -3.50
C GLU A 430 -22.23 -11.25 -4.23
N GLY A 431 -21.32 -12.07 -4.74
CA GLY A 431 -21.64 -13.25 -5.56
C GLY A 431 -21.71 -12.98 -7.08
N ASP A 432 -21.17 -11.85 -7.55
CA ASP A 432 -21.14 -11.43 -8.96
C ASP A 432 -22.53 -11.24 -9.60
N ILE A 433 -23.55 -10.99 -8.78
CA ILE A 433 -24.94 -10.78 -9.22
C ILE A 433 -25.08 -9.35 -9.79
N SER A 434 -25.49 -9.22 -11.04
CA SER A 434 -25.76 -7.90 -11.67
C SER A 434 -27.21 -7.45 -11.47
N PRO A 435 -27.52 -6.14 -11.61
CA PRO A 435 -28.88 -5.61 -11.69
C PRO A 435 -29.80 -6.40 -12.62
N MET A 436 -29.26 -6.86 -13.76
CA MET A 436 -30.02 -7.64 -14.74
C MET A 436 -30.47 -9.00 -14.20
N HIS A 437 -29.63 -9.69 -13.41
CA HIS A 437 -30.03 -10.95 -12.77
C HIS A 437 -31.22 -10.75 -11.84
N ILE A 438 -31.27 -9.63 -11.12
CA ILE A 438 -32.36 -9.30 -10.20
C ILE A 438 -33.62 -8.94 -10.98
N ALA A 439 -33.50 -8.12 -12.02
CA ALA A 439 -34.64 -7.75 -12.87
C ALA A 439 -35.27 -8.98 -13.55
N CYS A 440 -34.45 -9.91 -14.07
CA CYS A 440 -34.93 -11.16 -14.65
C CYS A 440 -35.47 -12.15 -13.62
N HIS A 441 -35.01 -12.12 -12.37
CA HIS A 441 -35.64 -12.91 -11.30
C HIS A 441 -37.07 -12.45 -11.01
N PHE A 442 -37.36 -11.14 -11.09
CA PHE A 442 -38.68 -10.59 -10.86
C PHE A 442 -39.61 -10.55 -12.09
N ASP A 443 -39.12 -10.99 -13.27
CA ASP A 443 -39.76 -10.95 -14.59
C ASP A 443 -40.34 -9.58 -14.98
N ASP A 444 -39.67 -8.50 -14.55
CA ASP A 444 -40.12 -7.13 -14.79
C ASP A 444 -39.58 -6.60 -16.14
N LEU A 445 -40.39 -6.75 -17.19
CA LEU A 445 -40.03 -6.35 -18.55
C LEU A 445 -39.68 -4.86 -18.68
N ASP A 446 -40.31 -3.99 -17.91
CA ASP A 446 -40.09 -2.55 -18.01
C ASP A 446 -38.75 -2.16 -17.37
N VAL A 447 -38.41 -2.76 -16.24
CA VAL A 447 -37.10 -2.61 -15.61
C VAL A 447 -36.00 -3.23 -16.48
N ILE A 448 -36.21 -4.40 -17.07
CA ILE A 448 -35.25 -5.05 -17.97
C ILE A 448 -34.98 -4.16 -19.19
N ARG A 449 -36.02 -3.62 -19.83
CA ARG A 449 -35.87 -2.66 -20.95
C ARG A 449 -35.08 -1.43 -20.52
N THR A 450 -35.40 -0.87 -19.36
CA THR A 450 -34.70 0.32 -18.84
C THR A 450 -33.21 0.06 -18.59
N LEU A 451 -32.85 -1.12 -18.07
CA LEU A 451 -31.45 -1.51 -17.87
C LEU A 451 -30.71 -1.72 -19.20
N LEU A 452 -31.37 -2.34 -20.18
CA LEU A 452 -30.83 -2.52 -21.54
C LEU A 452 -30.62 -1.17 -22.24
N GLU A 453 -31.58 -0.24 -22.12
CA GLU A 453 -31.46 1.15 -22.60
C GLU A 453 -30.28 1.88 -21.94
N ALA A 454 -30.00 1.58 -20.67
CA ALA A 454 -28.84 2.10 -19.93
C ALA A 454 -27.52 1.35 -20.25
N GLY A 455 -27.52 0.44 -21.24
CA GLY A 455 -26.32 -0.27 -21.70
C GLY A 455 -25.90 -1.45 -20.83
N ALA A 456 -26.78 -2.00 -19.98
CA ALA A 456 -26.50 -3.22 -19.24
C ALA A 456 -26.35 -4.41 -20.20
N ASP A 457 -25.35 -5.26 -19.96
CA ASP A 457 -25.09 -6.45 -20.76
C ASP A 457 -26.14 -7.55 -20.42
N PRO A 458 -26.89 -8.07 -21.41
CA PRO A 458 -27.85 -9.15 -21.20
C PRO A 458 -27.21 -10.51 -20.88
N ASN A 459 -25.93 -10.70 -21.21
CA ASN A 459 -25.23 -11.98 -21.17
C ASN A 459 -24.24 -12.09 -19.99
N VAL A 460 -24.50 -11.35 -18.90
CA VAL A 460 -23.64 -11.40 -17.71
C VAL A 460 -23.85 -12.72 -16.99
N LYS A 461 -22.73 -13.32 -16.54
CA LYS A 461 -22.72 -14.51 -15.69
C LYS A 461 -22.59 -14.14 -14.21
N ASP A 462 -23.35 -14.81 -13.35
CA ASP A 462 -23.19 -14.72 -11.90
C ASP A 462 -21.98 -15.54 -11.40
N GLY A 463 -21.70 -15.48 -10.10
CA GLY A 463 -20.59 -16.20 -9.47
C GLY A 463 -20.72 -17.73 -9.49
N HIS A 464 -21.89 -18.25 -9.88
CA HIS A 464 -22.14 -19.67 -10.12
C HIS A 464 -22.05 -20.04 -11.61
N ARG A 465 -21.54 -19.13 -12.45
CA ARG A 465 -21.44 -19.24 -13.91
C ARG A 465 -22.81 -19.43 -14.59
N ARG A 466 -23.90 -19.05 -13.93
CA ARG A 466 -25.24 -19.08 -14.53
C ARG A 466 -25.43 -17.81 -15.34
N ASP A 467 -25.93 -17.96 -16.56
CA ASP A 467 -26.33 -16.82 -17.37
C ASP A 467 -27.53 -16.11 -16.74
N THR A 468 -27.66 -14.81 -17.01
CA THR A 468 -28.72 -13.94 -16.47
C THR A 468 -30.13 -14.52 -16.67
N TYR A 469 -30.36 -15.29 -17.74
CA TYR A 469 -31.65 -15.92 -18.06
C TYR A 469 -31.87 -17.29 -17.41
N MET A 470 -30.87 -17.89 -16.76
CA MET A 470 -30.96 -19.21 -16.10
C MET A 470 -31.30 -19.11 -14.61
N VAL A 471 -31.58 -17.90 -14.09
CA VAL A 471 -31.86 -17.67 -12.67
C VAL A 471 -33.21 -18.28 -12.23
N ASP A 472 -34.14 -18.50 -13.16
CA ASP A 472 -35.35 -19.28 -12.93
C ASP A 472 -35.87 -19.86 -14.27
N SER A 473 -36.03 -21.18 -14.38
CA SER A 473 -36.47 -21.85 -15.63
C SER A 473 -37.93 -21.55 -16.02
N ASP A 474 -38.67 -20.88 -15.14
CA ASP A 474 -40.09 -20.57 -15.31
C ASP A 474 -40.35 -19.17 -15.91
N ASN A 475 -39.33 -18.29 -15.97
CA ASN A 475 -39.48 -16.93 -16.48
C ASN A 475 -39.39 -16.85 -18.01
N THR A 476 -40.51 -17.15 -18.65
CA THR A 476 -40.64 -17.13 -20.12
C THR A 476 -40.55 -15.73 -20.73
N ASN A 477 -40.83 -14.63 -20.00
CA ASN A 477 -40.82 -13.28 -20.60
C ASN A 477 -39.42 -12.66 -20.66
N CYS A 478 -38.62 -12.70 -19.58
CA CYS A 478 -37.22 -12.29 -19.63
C CYS A 478 -36.46 -13.06 -20.74
N LEU A 479 -36.61 -14.39 -20.80
CA LEU A 479 -36.02 -15.23 -21.86
C LEU A 479 -36.43 -14.80 -23.27
N ARG A 480 -37.73 -14.55 -23.50
CA ARG A 480 -38.24 -14.09 -24.80
C ARG A 480 -37.70 -12.71 -25.18
N LEU A 481 -37.59 -11.80 -24.22
CA LEU A 481 -37.10 -10.44 -24.47
C LEU A 481 -35.60 -10.47 -24.80
N LEU A 482 -34.78 -11.14 -24.00
CA LEU A 482 -33.34 -11.24 -24.22
C LEU A 482 -33.01 -11.94 -25.55
N ASN A 483 -33.71 -13.02 -25.89
CA ASN A 483 -33.55 -13.73 -27.18
C ASN A 483 -33.96 -12.85 -28.38
N ARG A 484 -34.98 -11.98 -28.21
CA ARG A 484 -35.34 -10.99 -29.24
C ARG A 484 -34.30 -9.87 -29.38
N VAL A 485 -33.65 -9.46 -28.29
CA VAL A 485 -32.55 -8.49 -28.31
C VAL A 485 -31.32 -9.10 -28.99
N GLU A 486 -30.99 -10.35 -28.66
CA GLU A 486 -29.88 -11.09 -29.28
C GLU A 486 -30.10 -11.33 -30.79
N LYS A 487 -31.34 -11.58 -31.21
CA LYS A 487 -31.74 -11.72 -32.62
C LYS A 487 -31.96 -10.38 -33.34
N GLY A 488 -31.62 -9.25 -32.72
CA GLY A 488 -31.74 -7.91 -33.32
C GLY A 488 -33.17 -7.48 -33.67
N SER A 489 -34.19 -8.12 -33.10
CA SER A 489 -35.60 -7.94 -33.48
C SER A 489 -36.32 -6.82 -32.70
N ILE A 490 -35.64 -6.17 -31.75
CA ILE A 490 -36.18 -5.03 -30.99
C ILE A 490 -35.25 -3.85 -31.24
N GLY A 491 -35.77 -2.82 -31.91
CA GLY A 491 -35.15 -1.50 -31.98
C GLY A 491 -35.22 -0.82 -30.61
N LEU A 492 -34.30 -1.17 -29.71
CA LEU A 492 -33.83 -0.21 -28.71
C LEU A 492 -33.37 1.02 -29.52
N LYS A 493 -33.93 2.21 -29.23
CA LYS A 493 -33.81 3.43 -30.05
C LYS A 493 -32.46 3.49 -30.78
N SER A 494 -32.54 3.71 -32.09
CA SER A 494 -31.51 3.60 -33.13
C SER A 494 -30.19 4.36 -32.89
N ASP A 495 -30.00 4.99 -31.74
CA ASP A 495 -28.78 5.70 -31.35
C ASP A 495 -27.77 4.80 -30.62
N ILE A 496 -28.16 3.59 -30.18
CA ILE A 496 -27.32 2.68 -29.39
C ILE A 496 -26.51 1.69 -30.27
N LEU A 497 -26.89 1.49 -31.53
CA LEU A 497 -26.15 0.61 -32.45
C LEU A 497 -24.77 1.18 -32.88
N SER A 498 -24.48 2.46 -32.59
CA SER A 498 -23.12 2.99 -32.68
C SER A 498 -22.20 2.50 -31.55
N VAL A 499 -22.76 1.92 -30.48
CA VAL A 499 -22.02 1.46 -29.30
C VAL A 499 -21.80 -0.06 -29.29
N MET A 500 -22.58 -0.83 -30.07
CA MET A 500 -22.34 -2.28 -30.23
C MET A 500 -21.10 -2.61 -31.07
N TYR A 501 -20.48 -1.62 -31.72
CA TYR A 501 -19.21 -1.80 -32.45
C TYR A 501 -17.95 -1.57 -31.60
N TRP A 502 -18.06 -1.27 -30.30
CA TRP A 502 -16.89 -1.12 -29.42
C TRP A 502 -16.67 -2.33 -28.50
N ARG A 503 -16.27 -3.42 -29.15
CA ARG A 503 -15.31 -4.40 -28.62
C ARG A 503 -14.23 -4.42 -29.70
N THR A 504 -13.22 -3.56 -29.64
CA THR A 504 -11.99 -3.78 -28.85
C THR A 504 -11.26 -2.47 -28.58
N ASP A 505 -10.82 -2.28 -27.33
CA ASP A 505 -9.68 -1.45 -26.87
C ASP A 505 -9.51 0.00 -27.39
N THR A 506 -9.76 1.00 -26.52
CA THR A 506 -8.79 2.05 -26.09
C THR A 506 -9.44 3.09 -25.15
N PRO A 507 -8.68 3.69 -24.22
CA PRO A 507 -9.14 4.70 -23.26
C PRO A 507 -8.93 6.14 -23.76
N VAL A 508 -9.69 7.09 -23.20
CA VAL A 508 -9.36 8.53 -23.14
C VAL A 508 -9.26 8.96 -21.68
#